data_AF-A0AAV4PIN6-F1
#
_entry.id   AF-A0AAV4PIN6-F1
#
_cell.length_a   1.000
_cell.length_b   1.000
_cell.length_c   1.000
_cell.angle_alpha   90.00
_cell.angle_beta   90.00
_cell.angle_gamma   90.00
#
_symmetry.space_group_name_H-M   'P 1'
#
loop_
_entity.id
_entity.type
_entity.pdbx_description
1 polymer ?
#
loop_
_entity_poly.entity_id
_entity_poly.type
_entity_poly.pdbx_seq_one_letter_code
_entity_poly.pdbx_strand_id
1 'polypeptide(L)'
;MANFDFPFSPSPFMDSSFHPKTRLQRSRDIARLSFMLLKNIDYLDLNFGEYSMREKRNSFLNTQESIRKYFDSSREVMYNLNLDKSVGVESSLAIMTKRKASIFPTFRKLGFLMQLCTDEFFHNSLIQLIATAFSTGKNITEWFFNLKTITIEEILFHDKMIAESFLAELAKNRAKINEILPIKYDLISRSILFRQFGFIPIFLKFQNTLVFHREDYERMKNFFRNSCRPSMDGLPKPQGMNDRRHFLLLLTFTCFISRWFDPEAAASLRLLWRSLPDAYLTYQEMQETFQIQLQASELEKFFYFYQEVIQENSLVMTPRSLLDLCRGTIRKELDTKKLYLPNAIEVLKVPRRMKRFLNLSDLYESFCLSVNESDDESQSEADDDLNVKVFV
;
A
#
# COMPACT_ATOMS: atom_id res chain seq x y z
N MET A 1 0.70 -37.03 -61.75
CA MET A 1 -0.38 -37.83 -61.13
C MET A 1 0.16 -39.22 -60.86
N ALA A 2 0.44 -39.52 -59.59
CA ALA A 2 0.73 -40.87 -59.12
C ALA A 2 0.40 -40.91 -57.62
N ASN A 3 -0.66 -41.65 -57.28
CA ASN A 3 -1.07 -41.96 -55.91
C ASN A 3 -0.12 -43.03 -55.34
N PHE A 4 0.25 -42.88 -54.08
CA PHE A 4 0.76 -43.98 -53.26
C PHE A 4 -0.03 -44.01 -51.95
N ASP A 5 -0.83 -45.07 -51.83
CA ASP A 5 -1.52 -45.50 -50.62
C ASP A 5 -0.65 -46.49 -49.83
N PHE A 6 -1.12 -46.71 -48.58
CA PHE A 6 -0.80 -47.75 -47.59
C PHE A 6 0.24 -47.38 -46.50
N PRO A 7 0.15 -48.02 -45.31
CA PRO A 7 -1.05 -48.30 -44.51
C PRO A 7 -0.88 -47.93 -43.03
N PHE A 8 -2.01 -47.63 -42.37
CA PHE A 8 -2.11 -47.65 -40.92
C PHE A 8 -2.08 -49.09 -40.41
N SER A 9 -1.23 -49.37 -39.42
CA SER A 9 -1.40 -50.50 -38.49
C SER A 9 -1.30 -50.00 -37.04
N PRO A 10 -2.13 -50.52 -36.13
CA PRO A 10 -2.32 -49.98 -34.78
C PRO A 10 -1.26 -50.54 -33.82
N SER A 11 -0.76 -49.70 -32.93
CA SER A 11 0.15 -50.08 -31.85
C SER A 11 -0.54 -49.97 -30.48
N PRO A 12 -0.18 -50.84 -29.52
CA PRO A 12 -1.07 -51.36 -28.50
C PRO A 12 -1.01 -50.59 -27.18
N PHE A 13 -1.94 -50.99 -26.31
CA PHE A 13 -2.13 -50.57 -24.93
C PHE A 13 -0.84 -50.40 -24.10
N MET A 14 -0.97 -49.39 -23.22
CA MET A 14 -0.15 -49.05 -22.06
C MET A 14 0.34 -50.27 -21.28
N ASP A 15 1.66 -50.44 -21.25
CA ASP A 15 2.34 -51.24 -20.25
C ASP A 15 2.85 -50.27 -19.15
N SER A 16 2.26 -50.39 -17.96
CA SER A 16 2.53 -49.55 -16.80
C SER A 16 3.60 -50.19 -15.91
N SER A 17 4.84 -50.23 -16.38
CA SER A 17 5.99 -50.48 -15.51
C SER A 17 7.28 -50.06 -16.23
N PHE A 18 8.23 -49.51 -15.46
CA PHE A 18 9.51 -48.90 -15.87
C PHE A 18 9.48 -47.43 -16.29
N HIS A 19 9.57 -46.54 -15.29
CA HIS A 19 10.20 -45.24 -15.50
C HIS A 19 11.72 -45.37 -15.30
N PRO A 20 12.56 -45.22 -16.35
CA PRO A 20 13.98 -45.06 -16.15
C PRO A 20 14.21 -43.71 -15.45
N LYS A 21 15.06 -43.69 -14.42
CA LYS A 21 15.55 -42.43 -13.81
C LYS A 21 16.28 -41.62 -14.87
N THR A 22 15.59 -40.70 -15.53
CA THR A 22 16.20 -39.73 -16.43
C THR A 22 16.90 -38.67 -15.61
N ARG A 23 18.24 -38.64 -15.72
CA ARG A 23 19.08 -37.65 -15.05
C ARG A 23 18.99 -36.34 -15.84
N LEU A 24 18.22 -35.37 -15.33
CA LEU A 24 18.11 -34.02 -15.89
C LEU A 24 19.47 -33.32 -15.80
N GLN A 25 20.09 -33.05 -16.94
CA GLN A 25 21.41 -32.39 -16.98
C GLN A 25 21.41 -31.03 -17.66
N ARG A 26 20.40 -30.69 -18.46
CA ARG A 26 20.36 -29.40 -19.17
C ARG A 26 19.00 -28.71 -19.03
N SER A 27 19.02 -27.38 -18.99
CA SER A 27 17.82 -26.53 -18.90
C SER A 27 16.79 -26.79 -20.01
N ARG A 28 17.24 -27.27 -21.17
CA ARG A 28 16.41 -27.74 -22.29
C ARG A 28 15.50 -28.92 -21.94
N ASP A 29 15.92 -29.80 -21.04
CA ASP A 29 15.17 -31.02 -20.70
C ASP A 29 13.95 -30.70 -19.82
N ILE A 30 14.05 -29.60 -19.04
CA ILE A 30 12.96 -29.06 -18.22
C ILE A 30 11.88 -28.44 -19.12
N ALA A 31 12.29 -27.65 -20.13
CA ALA A 31 11.35 -27.04 -21.07
C ALA A 31 10.56 -28.08 -21.89
N ARG A 32 11.20 -29.20 -22.26
CA ARG A 32 10.53 -30.30 -22.99
C ARG A 32 9.45 -31.00 -22.16
N LEU A 33 9.63 -31.12 -20.84
CA LEU A 33 8.64 -31.69 -19.93
C LEU A 33 7.46 -30.74 -19.66
N SER A 34 7.71 -29.43 -19.62
CA SER A 34 6.66 -28.42 -19.42
C SER A 34 5.62 -28.38 -20.55
N PHE A 35 5.98 -28.77 -21.78
CA PHE A 35 5.05 -28.84 -22.91
C PHE A 35 4.31 -30.18 -23.05
N MET A 36 4.75 -31.24 -22.38
CA MET A 36 4.06 -32.54 -22.41
C MET A 36 2.90 -32.65 -21.40
N LEU A 37 2.82 -31.74 -20.42
CA LEU A 37 1.86 -31.82 -19.30
C LEU A 37 0.63 -30.91 -19.40
N LEU A 38 0.51 -30.11 -20.47
CA LEU A 38 -0.66 -29.26 -20.69
C LEU A 38 -1.51 -29.82 -21.84
N LYS A 39 -2.39 -30.77 -21.49
CA LYS A 39 -3.56 -31.11 -22.30
C LYS A 39 -4.81 -30.64 -21.55
N ASN A 40 -5.61 -29.87 -22.28
CA ASN A 40 -7.01 -29.48 -22.02
C ASN A 40 -7.19 -28.26 -21.11
N ILE A 41 -7.87 -27.23 -21.63
CA ILE A 41 -9.30 -27.01 -21.40
C ILE A 41 -9.83 -26.24 -22.61
N ASP A 42 -10.77 -26.88 -23.30
CA ASP A 42 -11.60 -26.35 -24.36
C ASP A 42 -12.82 -25.61 -23.77
N TYR A 43 -13.33 -24.66 -24.57
CA TYR A 43 -14.63 -23.97 -24.51
C TYR A 43 -14.80 -22.68 -23.67
N LEU A 44 -15.15 -21.66 -24.45
CA LEU A 44 -15.75 -20.37 -24.16
C LEU A 44 -17.27 -20.58 -23.96
N ASP A 45 -17.90 -19.89 -22.99
CA ASP A 45 -19.34 -19.70 -22.99
C ASP A 45 -19.67 -18.21 -22.80
N LEU A 46 -20.31 -17.64 -23.83
CA LEU A 46 -20.82 -16.28 -23.92
C LEU A 46 -22.33 -16.41 -24.17
N ASN A 47 -23.13 -16.41 -23.11
CA ASN A 47 -24.52 -15.90 -23.09
C ASN A 47 -25.19 -16.26 -21.76
N PHE A 48 -25.47 -15.28 -20.90
CA PHE A 48 -26.72 -15.27 -20.13
C PHE A 48 -27.11 -13.83 -19.81
N GLY A 49 -28.33 -13.49 -20.24
CA GLY A 49 -28.76 -12.14 -20.55
C GLY A 49 -29.43 -11.36 -19.43
N GLU A 50 -29.79 -10.14 -19.83
CA GLU A 50 -30.70 -9.21 -19.18
C GLU A 50 -32.08 -9.82 -18.91
N TYR A 51 -32.62 -9.58 -17.71
CA TYR A 51 -34.01 -9.15 -17.50
C TYR A 51 -34.20 -8.60 -16.06
N SER A 52 -34.40 -7.27 -16.00
CA SER A 52 -35.42 -6.51 -15.26
C SER A 52 -35.72 -6.69 -13.75
N MET A 53 -35.67 -5.51 -13.10
CA MET A 53 -36.67 -4.93 -12.17
C MET A 53 -36.71 -5.39 -10.70
N ARG A 54 -36.31 -4.49 -9.79
CA ARG A 54 -37.22 -3.94 -8.78
C ARG A 54 -36.69 -2.64 -8.15
N GLU A 55 -37.42 -1.56 -8.42
CA GLU A 55 -37.34 -0.27 -7.72
C GLU A 55 -37.76 -0.41 -6.26
N LYS A 56 -37.05 0.28 -5.35
CA LYS A 56 -37.65 0.97 -4.20
C LYS A 56 -36.88 2.25 -3.92
N ARG A 57 -37.55 3.39 -4.14
CA ARG A 57 -37.11 4.74 -3.75
C ARG A 57 -37.20 4.86 -2.23
N ASN A 58 -36.07 5.14 -1.58
CA ASN A 58 -35.98 5.73 -0.24
C ASN A 58 -34.84 6.75 -0.29
N SER A 59 -35.15 8.00 -0.61
CA SER A 59 -34.27 9.14 -0.41
C SER A 59 -34.58 9.71 0.98
N PHE A 60 -33.68 9.51 1.94
CA PHE A 60 -33.78 10.12 3.26
C PHE A 60 -33.18 11.53 3.17
N LEU A 61 -33.98 12.56 3.41
CA LEU A 61 -33.53 13.95 3.53
C LEU A 61 -32.96 14.14 4.94
N ASN A 62 -31.67 14.40 5.04
CA ASN A 62 -31.03 14.76 6.30
C ASN A 62 -30.82 16.27 6.33
N THR A 63 -31.39 16.94 7.31
CA THR A 63 -31.16 18.38 7.52
C THR A 63 -29.79 18.60 8.16
N GLN A 64 -29.20 19.80 8.00
CA GLN A 64 -27.96 20.18 8.71
C GLN A 64 -28.08 19.97 10.23
N GLU A 65 -29.31 20.08 10.75
CA GLU A 65 -29.66 19.83 12.14
C GLU A 65 -29.47 18.36 12.54
N SER A 66 -29.87 17.41 11.69
CA SER A 66 -29.60 15.98 11.92
C SER A 66 -28.12 15.64 11.91
N ILE A 67 -27.32 16.42 11.17
CA ILE A 67 -25.86 16.28 11.11
C ILE A 67 -25.22 16.86 12.39
N ARG A 68 -25.63 18.06 12.82
CA ARG A 68 -25.10 18.70 14.04
C ARG A 68 -25.40 17.89 15.31
N LYS A 69 -26.58 17.29 15.41
CA LYS A 69 -26.94 16.32 16.47
C LYS A 69 -26.02 15.11 16.53
N TYR A 70 -25.36 14.78 15.43
CA TYR A 70 -24.56 13.56 15.28
C TYR A 70 -23.08 13.74 15.62
N PHE A 71 -22.57 14.98 15.67
CA PHE A 71 -21.15 15.27 15.81
C PHE A 71 -20.74 15.90 17.16
N ASP A 72 -21.69 16.42 17.96
CA ASP A 72 -21.37 17.07 19.23
C ASP A 72 -22.20 16.47 20.39
N SER A 73 -21.54 15.67 21.23
CA SER A 73 -22.14 14.97 22.36
C SER A 73 -22.68 15.91 23.45
N SER A 74 -22.16 17.14 23.54
CA SER A 74 -22.66 18.13 24.50
C SER A 74 -24.04 18.68 24.11
N ARG A 75 -24.33 18.74 22.81
CA ARG A 75 -25.62 19.20 22.26
C ARG A 75 -26.68 18.12 22.20
N GLU A 76 -26.29 16.85 22.03
CA GLU A 76 -27.23 15.71 22.08
C GLU A 76 -28.00 15.69 23.42
N VAL A 77 -27.31 15.99 24.53
CA VAL A 77 -27.93 16.10 25.86
C VAL A 77 -28.89 17.28 25.94
N MET A 78 -28.51 18.47 25.47
CA MET A 78 -29.39 19.65 25.48
C MET A 78 -30.64 19.46 24.63
N TYR A 79 -30.50 18.75 23.49
CA TYR A 79 -31.62 18.43 22.61
C TYR A 79 -32.56 17.39 23.23
N ASN A 80 -32.03 16.32 23.82
CA ASN A 80 -32.83 15.30 24.50
C ASN A 80 -33.61 15.84 25.70
N LEU A 81 -33.13 16.94 26.30
CA LEU A 81 -33.79 17.64 27.39
C LEU A 81 -34.71 18.79 26.92
N ASN A 82 -34.88 19.00 25.59
CA ASN A 82 -35.61 20.11 24.97
C ASN A 82 -35.14 21.51 25.43
N LEU A 83 -33.86 21.65 25.76
CA LEU A 83 -33.26 22.91 26.22
C LEU A 83 -32.69 23.76 25.07
N ASP A 84 -32.68 23.22 23.85
CA ASP A 84 -32.17 23.89 22.66
C ASP A 84 -33.30 24.73 22.01
N LYS A 85 -33.25 26.06 22.13
CA LYS A 85 -34.22 26.96 21.48
C LYS A 85 -33.69 27.41 20.12
N SER A 86 -34.38 27.04 19.05
CA SER A 86 -34.07 27.47 17.68
C SER A 86 -34.52 28.91 17.45
N VAL A 87 -33.66 29.88 17.74
CA VAL A 87 -33.85 31.25 17.23
C VAL A 87 -32.87 31.50 16.09
N GLY A 88 -33.39 31.46 14.86
CA GLY A 88 -32.84 32.22 13.73
C GLY A 88 -31.86 31.55 12.76
N VAL A 89 -31.73 30.22 12.69
CA VAL A 89 -30.61 29.58 11.92
C VAL A 89 -31.04 28.59 10.83
N GLU A 90 -32.33 28.48 10.52
CA GLU A 90 -32.80 27.57 9.45
C GLU A 90 -32.74 28.21 8.05
N SER A 91 -31.55 28.36 7.49
CA SER A 91 -31.40 28.82 6.10
C SER A 91 -30.24 28.14 5.36
N SER A 92 -30.23 26.81 5.26
CA SER A 92 -29.70 26.13 4.06
C SER A 92 -30.01 24.62 4.08
N LEU A 93 -30.81 24.17 3.12
CA LEU A 93 -30.98 22.75 2.82
C LEU A 93 -29.97 22.36 1.73
N ALA A 94 -28.95 21.58 2.08
CA ALA A 94 -28.04 20.98 1.08
C ALA A 94 -28.44 19.52 0.84
N ILE A 95 -28.77 19.18 -0.41
CA ILE A 95 -29.12 17.81 -0.82
C ILE A 95 -27.81 17.02 -0.99
N MET A 96 -27.60 16.00 -0.14
CA MET A 96 -26.46 15.09 -0.25
C MET A 96 -26.81 13.80 -1.01
N THR A 97 -25.93 13.35 -1.90
CA THR A 97 -26.09 12.09 -2.65
C THR A 97 -25.49 10.88 -1.92
N LYS A 98 -26.08 9.70 -2.16
CA LYS A 98 -25.83 8.42 -1.46
C LYS A 98 -24.37 7.98 -1.30
N ARG A 99 -23.42 8.46 -2.12
CA ARG A 99 -22.00 8.05 -2.03
C ARG A 99 -21.32 8.44 -0.72
N LYS A 100 -21.78 9.50 -0.04
CA LYS A 100 -21.23 9.86 1.28
C LYS A 100 -21.87 9.08 2.42
N ALA A 101 -23.11 8.59 2.28
CA ALA A 101 -23.87 7.93 3.35
C ALA A 101 -23.30 6.57 3.79
N SER A 102 -22.60 5.83 2.91
CA SER A 102 -22.00 4.52 3.24
C SER A 102 -20.73 4.58 4.07
N ILE A 103 -20.18 5.78 4.32
CA ILE A 103 -18.92 5.97 5.06
C ILE A 103 -19.20 6.30 6.55
N PHE A 104 -20.41 6.73 6.89
CA PHE A 104 -20.75 7.23 8.23
C PHE A 104 -20.79 6.21 9.39
N PRO A 105 -21.22 4.94 9.20
CA PRO A 105 -21.23 3.97 10.32
C PRO A 105 -19.82 3.63 10.83
N THR A 106 -18.81 3.73 9.98
CA THR A 106 -17.40 3.47 10.29
C THR A 106 -16.81 4.57 11.16
N PHE A 107 -17.17 5.83 10.91
CA PHE A 107 -16.64 6.98 11.66
C PHE A 107 -17.08 7.04 13.13
N ARG A 108 -18.31 6.63 13.48
CA ARG A 108 -18.75 6.56 14.89
C ARG A 108 -17.97 5.53 15.71
N LYS A 109 -17.55 4.44 15.07
CA LYS A 109 -16.80 3.33 15.71
C LYS A 109 -15.31 3.60 15.76
N LEU A 110 -14.76 4.21 14.70
CA LEU A 110 -13.41 4.76 14.73
C LEU A 110 -13.30 5.83 15.81
N GLY A 111 -14.29 6.72 15.97
CA GLY A 111 -14.29 7.75 17.02
C GLY A 111 -14.18 7.18 18.45
N PHE A 112 -14.84 6.05 18.73
CA PHE A 112 -14.69 5.34 20.00
C PHE A 112 -13.30 4.72 20.15
N LEU A 113 -12.77 4.05 19.10
CA LEU A 113 -11.39 3.56 19.11
C LEU A 113 -10.36 4.69 19.18
N MET A 114 -10.61 5.85 18.58
CA MET A 114 -9.75 7.04 18.61
C MET A 114 -9.66 7.56 20.04
N GLN A 115 -10.78 7.66 20.76
CA GLN A 115 -10.77 8.01 22.19
C GLN A 115 -10.05 6.97 23.06
N LEU A 116 -10.14 5.69 22.71
CA LEU A 116 -9.39 4.64 23.41
C LEU A 116 -7.89 4.70 23.06
N CYS A 117 -7.52 4.87 21.80
CA CYS A 117 -6.12 4.81 21.37
C CYS A 117 -5.30 6.05 21.72
N THR A 118 -5.94 7.19 22.03
CA THR A 118 -5.26 8.38 22.56
C THR A 118 -4.87 8.28 24.03
N ASP A 119 -5.40 7.28 24.75
CA ASP A 119 -5.09 7.05 26.15
C ASP A 119 -3.97 5.99 26.28
N GLU A 120 -2.87 6.39 26.91
CA GLU A 120 -1.69 5.55 27.16
C GLU A 120 -2.06 4.23 27.87
N PHE A 121 -3.09 4.25 28.72
CA PHE A 121 -3.59 3.06 29.40
C PHE A 121 -4.14 2.02 28.41
N PHE A 122 -4.90 2.46 27.41
CA PHE A 122 -5.47 1.59 26.40
C PHE A 122 -4.43 1.12 25.39
N HIS A 123 -3.45 1.95 25.05
CA HIS A 123 -2.29 1.54 24.25
C HIS A 123 -1.56 0.37 24.93
N ASN A 124 -1.22 0.52 26.21
CA ASN A 124 -0.57 -0.52 27.00
C ASN A 124 -1.46 -1.76 27.16
N SER A 125 -2.76 -1.57 27.37
CA SER A 125 -3.72 -2.68 27.46
C SER A 125 -3.85 -3.43 26.13
N LEU A 126 -3.84 -2.73 24.99
CA LEU A 126 -3.88 -3.33 23.66
C LEU A 126 -2.59 -4.10 23.39
N ILE A 127 -1.41 -3.54 23.71
CA ILE A 127 -0.13 -4.26 23.59
C ILE A 127 -0.10 -5.49 24.47
N GLN A 128 -0.47 -5.37 25.75
CA GLN A 128 -0.53 -6.50 26.67
C GLN A 128 -1.50 -7.57 26.17
N LEU A 129 -2.64 -7.15 25.61
CA LEU A 129 -3.63 -8.05 25.02
C LEU A 129 -3.05 -8.79 23.81
N ILE A 130 -2.38 -8.08 22.89
CA ILE A 130 -1.69 -8.67 21.72
C ILE A 130 -0.64 -9.68 22.19
N ALA A 131 0.22 -9.28 23.14
CA ALA A 131 1.26 -10.15 23.71
C ALA A 131 0.66 -11.39 24.39
N THR A 132 -0.44 -11.22 25.13
CA THR A 132 -1.16 -12.32 25.79
C THR A 132 -1.75 -13.28 24.74
N ALA A 133 -2.34 -12.75 23.67
CA ALA A 133 -2.87 -13.58 22.59
C ALA A 133 -1.78 -14.41 21.92
N PHE A 134 -0.59 -13.84 21.68
CA PHE A 134 0.57 -14.60 21.20
C PHE A 134 1.02 -15.69 22.19
N SER A 135 1.18 -15.34 23.47
CA SER A 135 1.67 -16.28 24.49
C SER A 135 0.73 -17.46 24.75
N THR A 136 -0.58 -17.26 24.57
CA THR A 136 -1.61 -18.27 24.82
C THR A 136 -1.91 -19.14 23.61
N GLY A 137 -1.30 -18.85 22.45
CA GLY A 137 -1.59 -19.54 21.19
C GLY A 137 -3.04 -19.36 20.71
N LYS A 138 -3.81 -18.47 21.35
CA LYS A 138 -5.17 -18.15 20.92
C LYS A 138 -5.09 -17.40 19.60
N ASN A 139 -5.99 -17.75 18.69
CA ASN A 139 -6.04 -17.09 17.40
C ASN A 139 -6.44 -15.63 17.62
N ILE A 140 -5.48 -14.70 17.47
CA ILE A 140 -5.69 -13.26 17.52
C ILE A 140 -6.87 -12.86 16.64
N THR A 141 -7.04 -13.55 15.50
CA THR A 141 -8.16 -13.31 14.61
C THR A 141 -9.49 -13.68 15.25
N GLU A 142 -9.64 -14.76 16.03
CA GLU A 142 -10.91 -15.10 16.71
C GLU A 142 -11.34 -13.99 17.69
N TRP A 143 -10.36 -13.36 18.36
CA TRP A 143 -10.63 -12.28 19.29
C TRP A 143 -11.02 -10.99 18.57
N PHE A 144 -10.30 -10.61 17.50
CA PHE A 144 -10.68 -9.49 16.64
C PHE A 144 -11.98 -9.75 15.87
N PHE A 145 -12.27 -10.99 15.49
CA PHE A 145 -13.51 -11.38 14.83
C PHE A 145 -14.71 -11.27 15.76
N ASN A 146 -14.54 -11.41 17.07
CA ASN A 146 -15.60 -11.09 18.04
C ASN A 146 -15.94 -9.60 18.04
N LEU A 147 -15.02 -8.71 17.62
CA LEU A 147 -15.32 -7.30 17.39
C LEU A 147 -16.06 -7.04 16.07
N LYS A 148 -16.23 -8.07 15.21
CA LYS A 148 -16.98 -8.14 13.92
C LYS A 148 -16.81 -6.99 12.92
N THR A 149 -16.09 -5.92 13.24
CA THR A 149 -16.29 -4.62 12.60
C THR A 149 -15.01 -3.83 12.34
N ILE A 150 -13.89 -4.19 12.98
CA ILE A 150 -12.59 -3.53 12.75
C ILE A 150 -11.59 -4.59 12.29
N THR A 151 -11.00 -4.36 11.14
CA THR A 151 -9.90 -5.18 10.62
C THR A 151 -8.59 -4.80 11.32
N ILE A 152 -7.67 -5.75 11.52
CA ILE A 152 -6.35 -5.41 12.08
C ILE A 152 -5.61 -4.43 11.18
N GLU A 153 -5.87 -4.45 9.87
CA GLU A 153 -5.38 -3.43 8.94
C GLU A 153 -5.79 -2.02 9.38
N GLU A 154 -7.08 -1.78 9.69
CA GLU A 154 -7.55 -0.48 10.18
C GLU A 154 -6.87 -0.05 11.49
N ILE A 155 -6.55 -1.00 12.36
CA ILE A 155 -5.81 -0.72 13.61
C ILE A 155 -4.36 -0.35 13.31
N LEU A 156 -3.71 -1.08 12.41
CA LEU A 156 -2.32 -0.81 12.01
C LEU A 156 -2.16 0.53 11.30
N PHE A 157 -3.20 1.02 10.65
CA PHE A 157 -3.19 2.32 9.98
C PHE A 157 -3.81 3.44 10.81
N HIS A 158 -4.21 3.16 12.05
CA HIS A 158 -4.79 4.13 12.97
C HIS A 158 -3.70 4.98 13.62
N ASP A 159 -2.69 4.33 14.19
CA ASP A 159 -1.65 5.00 14.97
C ASP A 159 -0.27 4.37 14.72
N LYS A 160 0.73 5.22 14.49
CA LYS A 160 2.11 4.84 14.18
C LYS A 160 2.74 4.05 15.33
N MET A 161 2.53 4.47 16.58
CA MET A 161 3.05 3.79 17.77
C MET A 161 2.40 2.41 17.93
N ILE A 162 1.08 2.29 17.70
CA ILE A 162 0.38 0.99 17.77
C ILE A 162 0.94 0.04 16.72
N ALA A 163 1.10 0.53 15.48
CA ALA A 163 1.66 -0.27 14.39
C ALA A 163 3.07 -0.76 14.71
N GLU A 164 3.93 0.13 15.20
CA GLU A 164 5.30 -0.20 15.56
C GLU A 164 5.37 -1.20 16.72
N SER A 165 4.61 -0.97 17.80
CA SER A 165 4.54 -1.87 18.95
C SER A 165 4.01 -3.25 18.57
N PHE A 166 2.96 -3.31 17.74
CA PHE A 166 2.42 -4.57 17.24
C PHE A 166 3.47 -5.34 16.43
N LEU A 167 4.15 -4.69 15.48
CA LEU A 167 5.16 -5.33 14.64
C LEU A 167 6.41 -5.73 15.43
N ALA A 168 6.80 -4.94 16.43
CA ALA A 168 7.86 -5.30 17.35
C ALA A 168 7.50 -6.58 18.13
N GLU A 169 6.26 -6.70 18.58
CA GLU A 169 5.79 -7.91 19.27
C GLU A 169 5.74 -9.12 18.33
N LEU A 170 5.32 -8.94 17.07
CA LEU A 170 5.41 -10.00 16.05
C LEU A 170 6.85 -10.49 15.86
N ALA A 171 7.79 -9.55 15.73
CA ALA A 171 9.19 -9.85 15.52
C ALA A 171 9.81 -10.59 16.72
N LYS A 172 9.45 -10.22 17.96
CA LYS A 172 9.86 -10.95 19.18
C LYS A 172 9.34 -12.38 19.18
N ASN A 173 8.08 -12.58 18.79
CA ASN A 173 7.43 -13.89 18.73
C ASN A 173 7.77 -14.68 17.46
N ARG A 174 8.71 -14.20 16.64
CA ARG A 174 9.14 -14.82 15.38
C ARG A 174 7.98 -15.17 14.44
N ALA A 175 7.02 -14.25 14.32
CA ALA A 175 5.86 -14.39 13.46
C ALA A 175 5.86 -13.32 12.37
N LYS A 176 5.42 -13.66 11.15
CA LYS A 176 5.16 -12.67 10.10
C LYS A 176 3.74 -12.17 10.21
N ILE A 177 3.55 -10.90 9.87
CA ILE A 177 2.21 -10.34 9.77
C ILE A 177 1.31 -11.16 8.82
N ASN A 178 1.86 -11.63 7.69
CA ASN A 178 1.12 -12.44 6.72
C ASN A 178 0.83 -13.88 7.21
N GLU A 179 1.50 -14.36 8.27
CA GLU A 179 1.19 -15.67 8.89
C GLU A 179 0.00 -15.54 9.85
N ILE A 180 -0.15 -14.39 10.50
CA ILE A 180 -1.22 -14.12 11.48
C ILE A 180 -2.46 -13.55 10.81
N LEU A 181 -2.24 -12.72 9.80
CA LEU A 181 -3.25 -12.03 9.06
C LEU A 181 -3.19 -12.47 7.60
N PRO A 182 -4.28 -12.97 7.02
CA PRO A 182 -4.38 -13.23 5.59
C PRO A 182 -4.50 -11.90 4.83
N ILE A 183 -3.53 -11.00 5.01
CA ILE A 183 -3.46 -9.72 4.31
C ILE A 183 -3.24 -10.04 2.83
N LYS A 184 -4.19 -9.64 2.00
CA LYS A 184 -4.12 -9.86 0.54
C LYS A 184 -3.25 -8.83 -0.18
N TYR A 185 -2.62 -7.93 0.57
CA TYR A 185 -2.03 -6.69 0.11
C TYR A 185 -0.74 -6.42 0.85
N ASP A 186 0.19 -5.75 0.20
CA ASP A 186 1.40 -5.26 0.84
C ASP A 186 1.11 -3.96 1.61
N LEU A 187 1.54 -3.90 2.87
CA LEU A 187 1.27 -2.77 3.75
C LEU A 187 1.92 -1.47 3.28
N ILE A 188 3.09 -1.54 2.64
CA ILE A 188 3.79 -0.36 2.10
C ILE A 188 3.02 0.19 0.90
N SER A 189 2.60 -0.70 0.00
CA SER A 189 1.75 -0.38 -1.16
C SER A 189 0.47 0.31 -0.72
N ARG A 190 -0.17 -0.25 0.31
CA ARG A 190 -1.38 0.29 0.92
C ARG A 190 -1.14 1.67 1.54
N SER A 191 -0.04 1.85 2.26
CA SER A 191 0.35 3.15 2.83
C SER A 191 0.40 4.23 1.76
N ILE A 192 0.98 3.92 0.60
CA ILE A 192 1.09 4.87 -0.51
C ILE A 192 -0.28 5.18 -1.12
N LEU A 193 -1.11 4.16 -1.36
CA LEU A 193 -2.44 4.33 -1.94
C LEU A 193 -3.37 5.18 -1.07
N PHE A 194 -3.26 5.06 0.25
CA PHE A 194 -4.06 5.83 1.21
C PHE A 194 -3.37 7.10 1.71
N ARG A 195 -2.21 7.48 1.14
CA ARG A 195 -1.42 8.66 1.54
C ARG A 195 -1.05 8.67 3.03
N GLN A 196 -0.71 7.51 3.56
CA GLN A 196 -0.29 7.31 4.95
C GLN A 196 1.24 7.07 4.96
N PHE A 197 2.00 8.04 4.45
CA PHE A 197 3.41 7.83 4.12
C PHE A 197 4.29 7.54 5.34
N GLY A 198 3.98 8.08 6.51
CA GLY A 198 4.76 7.82 7.73
C GLY A 198 4.66 6.41 8.31
N PHE A 199 3.79 5.55 7.78
CA PHE A 199 3.82 4.12 8.11
C PHE A 199 4.85 3.34 7.29
N ILE A 200 5.31 3.85 6.15
CA ILE A 200 6.31 3.20 5.29
C ILE A 200 7.63 2.98 6.04
N PRO A 201 8.18 3.96 6.77
CA PRO A 201 9.30 3.72 7.66
C PRO A 201 8.99 2.58 8.64
N ILE A 202 7.87 2.60 9.35
CA ILE A 202 7.56 1.55 10.34
C ILE A 202 7.53 0.17 9.69
N PHE A 203 6.90 0.01 8.53
CA PHE A 203 6.84 -1.27 7.84
C PHE A 203 8.21 -1.72 7.32
N LEU A 204 9.03 -0.84 6.75
CA LEU A 204 10.39 -1.16 6.32
C LEU A 204 11.35 -1.48 7.49
N LYS A 205 11.01 -1.09 8.72
CA LYS A 205 11.81 -1.46 9.91
C LYS A 205 11.70 -2.95 10.20
N PHE A 206 10.51 -3.52 9.99
CA PHE A 206 10.21 -4.92 10.32
C PHE A 206 10.11 -5.84 9.09
N GLN A 207 10.06 -5.29 7.88
CA GLN A 207 9.96 -6.04 6.62
C GLN A 207 11.17 -5.77 5.71
N ASN A 208 11.57 -6.77 4.92
CA ASN A 208 12.71 -6.65 4.03
C ASN A 208 12.53 -5.51 3.00
N THR A 209 11.45 -5.57 2.22
CA THR A 209 11.15 -4.69 1.09
C THR A 209 9.66 -4.80 0.74
N LEU A 210 9.17 -3.82 -0.03
CA LEU A 210 7.90 -3.88 -0.76
C LEU A 210 7.74 -5.19 -1.56
N VAL A 211 6.67 -5.93 -1.28
CA VAL A 211 6.28 -7.13 -2.00
C VAL A 211 5.29 -6.75 -3.10
N PHE A 212 5.55 -7.23 -4.33
CA PHE A 212 4.63 -6.99 -5.44
C PHE A 212 3.49 -8.00 -5.40
N HIS A 213 2.26 -7.50 -5.27
CA HIS A 213 1.03 -8.27 -5.46
C HIS A 213 0.27 -7.75 -6.66
N ARG A 214 -0.31 -8.67 -7.44
CA ARG A 214 -1.08 -8.30 -8.64
C ARG A 214 -2.33 -7.50 -8.25
N GLU A 215 -2.94 -7.83 -7.13
CA GLU A 215 -4.11 -7.16 -6.60
C GLU A 215 -3.83 -5.71 -6.24
N ASP A 216 -2.67 -5.41 -5.63
CA ASP A 216 -2.23 -4.03 -5.35
C ASP A 216 -2.00 -3.25 -6.65
N TYR A 217 -1.42 -3.91 -7.65
CA TYR A 217 -1.24 -3.31 -8.96
C TYR A 217 -2.56 -2.98 -9.66
N GLU A 218 -3.54 -3.89 -9.66
CA GLU A 218 -4.86 -3.62 -10.22
C GLU A 218 -5.59 -2.50 -9.46
N ARG A 219 -5.48 -2.48 -8.12
CA ARG A 219 -6.03 -1.40 -7.29
C ARG A 219 -5.42 -0.07 -7.62
N MET A 220 -4.10 -0.01 -7.80
CA MET A 220 -3.44 1.23 -8.18
C MET A 220 -3.86 1.71 -9.56
N LYS A 221 -3.95 0.80 -10.56
CA LYS A 221 -4.51 1.16 -11.86
C LYS A 221 -5.93 1.71 -11.74
N ASN A 222 -6.79 1.08 -10.95
CA ASN A 222 -8.14 1.55 -10.71
C ASN A 222 -8.17 2.90 -9.96
N PHE A 223 -7.25 3.12 -9.03
CA PHE A 223 -7.09 4.41 -8.36
C PHE A 223 -6.78 5.50 -9.39
N PHE A 224 -5.85 5.27 -10.31
CA PHE A 224 -5.51 6.23 -11.37
C PHE A 224 -6.66 6.47 -12.35
N ARG A 225 -7.38 5.43 -12.76
CA ARG A 225 -8.59 5.54 -13.61
C ARG A 225 -9.68 6.40 -12.96
N ASN A 226 -9.89 6.23 -11.66
CA ASN A 226 -11.01 6.86 -10.95
C ASN A 226 -10.68 8.23 -10.35
N SER A 227 -9.42 8.48 -9.99
CA SER A 227 -9.02 9.63 -9.17
C SER A 227 -8.22 10.67 -9.93
N CYS A 228 -7.52 10.26 -10.99
CA CYS A 228 -6.84 11.21 -11.88
C CYS A 228 -7.79 11.52 -13.05
N ARG A 229 -7.63 12.71 -13.65
CA ARG A 229 -8.50 13.28 -14.70
C ARG A 229 -8.98 12.21 -15.71
N PRO A 230 -10.17 12.35 -16.34
CA PRO A 230 -10.68 11.40 -17.34
C PRO A 230 -9.70 11.01 -18.46
N SER A 231 -8.62 11.77 -18.69
CA SER A 231 -7.55 11.43 -19.64
C SER A 231 -6.55 10.38 -19.14
N MET A 232 -6.65 9.90 -17.90
CA MET A 232 -5.80 8.85 -17.32
C MET A 232 -6.42 7.45 -17.43
N ASP A 233 -7.56 7.33 -18.10
CA ASP A 233 -8.12 6.03 -18.46
C ASP A 233 -7.16 5.29 -19.39
N GLY A 234 -6.66 4.14 -18.90
CA GLY A 234 -5.79 3.27 -19.67
C GLY A 234 -4.32 3.70 -19.73
N LEU A 235 -3.76 4.29 -18.65
CA LEU A 235 -2.31 4.49 -18.47
C LEU A 235 -1.53 3.34 -19.14
N PRO A 236 -0.92 3.60 -20.31
CA PRO A 236 -0.39 2.52 -21.13
C PRO A 236 0.82 1.96 -20.40
N LYS A 237 0.82 0.65 -20.18
CA LYS A 237 2.05 -0.04 -19.79
C LYS A 237 2.97 -0.04 -21.02
N PRO A 238 4.16 0.57 -20.97
CA PRO A 238 5.06 0.58 -22.12
C PRO A 238 5.37 -0.84 -22.61
N GLN A 239 5.58 -0.98 -23.92
CA GLN A 239 5.84 -2.29 -24.52
C GLN A 239 7.13 -2.88 -23.95
N GLY A 240 7.06 -4.11 -23.43
CA GLY A 240 8.21 -4.78 -22.80
C GLY A 240 8.41 -4.45 -21.31
N MET A 241 7.68 -3.48 -20.74
CA MET A 241 7.70 -3.22 -19.29
C MET A 241 6.92 -4.29 -18.53
N ASN A 242 7.55 -4.92 -17.54
CA ASN A 242 6.89 -5.88 -16.68
C ASN A 242 5.97 -5.21 -15.64
N ASP A 243 5.01 -5.96 -15.09
CA ASP A 243 3.99 -5.41 -14.19
C ASP A 243 4.57 -4.84 -12.90
N ARG A 244 5.62 -5.46 -12.33
CA ARG A 244 6.31 -4.94 -11.14
C ARG A 244 6.96 -3.59 -11.42
N ARG A 245 7.58 -3.45 -12.59
CA ARG A 245 8.24 -2.22 -13.00
C ARG A 245 7.25 -1.08 -13.19
N HIS A 246 6.15 -1.35 -13.89
CA HIS A 246 5.07 -0.39 -14.04
C HIS A 246 4.45 -0.04 -12.68
N PHE A 247 4.26 -1.01 -11.78
CA PHE A 247 3.77 -0.77 -10.43
C PHE A 247 4.66 0.18 -9.62
N LEU A 248 5.99 -0.01 -9.66
CA LEU A 248 6.94 0.91 -9.01
C LEU A 248 6.87 2.32 -9.58
N LEU A 249 6.68 2.44 -10.90
CA LEU A 249 6.48 3.72 -11.56
C LEU A 249 5.20 4.42 -11.09
N LEU A 250 4.09 3.68 -11.00
CA LEU A 250 2.81 4.19 -10.48
C LEU A 250 2.89 4.60 -8.99
N LEU A 251 3.61 3.84 -8.15
CA LEU A 251 3.86 4.21 -6.74
C LEU A 251 4.66 5.50 -6.66
N THR A 252 5.70 5.61 -7.47
CA THR A 252 6.58 6.79 -7.53
C THR A 252 5.79 8.02 -7.96
N PHE A 253 4.93 7.88 -8.96
CA PHE A 253 4.03 8.94 -9.38
C PHE A 253 2.97 9.29 -8.32
N THR A 254 2.45 8.30 -7.59
CA THR A 254 1.53 8.54 -6.46
C THR A 254 2.18 9.38 -5.35
N CYS A 255 3.47 9.15 -5.08
CA CYS A 255 4.21 9.97 -4.12
C CYS A 255 4.46 11.38 -4.68
N PHE A 256 4.79 11.51 -5.97
CA PHE A 256 4.95 12.80 -6.64
C PHE A 256 3.70 13.69 -6.55
N ILE A 257 2.52 13.14 -6.82
CA ILE A 257 1.26 13.91 -6.71
C ILE A 257 0.93 14.27 -5.27
N SER A 258 1.38 13.47 -4.30
CA SER A 258 1.04 13.63 -2.89
C SER A 258 2.00 14.55 -2.13
N ARG A 259 3.21 14.79 -2.65
CA ARG A 259 4.22 15.65 -2.00
C ARG A 259 3.73 17.07 -1.67
N TRP A 260 2.73 17.56 -2.40
CA TRP A 260 2.15 18.89 -2.19
C TRP A 260 1.24 18.95 -0.96
N PHE A 261 0.83 17.79 -0.45
CA PHE A 261 -0.10 17.66 0.67
C PHE A 261 0.52 16.94 1.87
N ASP A 262 1.60 16.19 1.64
CA ASP A 262 2.24 15.40 2.67
C ASP A 262 3.77 15.48 2.52
N PRO A 263 4.48 16.15 3.45
CA PRO A 263 5.94 16.25 3.42
C PRO A 263 6.63 14.90 3.59
N GLU A 264 5.97 13.92 4.22
CA GLU A 264 6.52 12.57 4.43
C GLU A 264 6.62 11.77 3.11
N ALA A 265 5.89 12.17 2.06
CA ALA A 265 5.84 11.43 0.79
C ALA A 265 7.22 11.26 0.13
N ALA A 266 8.01 12.33 0.05
CA ALA A 266 9.33 12.30 -0.57
C ALA A 266 10.31 11.44 0.24
N ALA A 267 10.31 11.62 1.56
CA ALA A 267 11.23 10.92 2.46
C ALA A 267 10.89 9.42 2.56
N SER A 268 9.60 9.06 2.58
CA SER A 268 9.16 7.67 2.52
C SER A 268 9.45 7.02 1.18
N LEU A 269 9.31 7.74 0.06
CA LEU A 269 9.70 7.24 -1.25
C LEU A 269 11.22 6.99 -1.32
N ARG A 270 12.04 7.85 -0.71
CA ARG A 270 13.50 7.66 -0.61
C ARG A 270 13.83 6.38 0.15
N LEU A 271 13.20 6.17 1.31
CA LEU A 271 13.35 4.95 2.11
C LEU A 271 12.95 3.70 1.31
N LEU A 272 11.81 3.77 0.60
CA LEU A 272 11.34 2.69 -0.26
C LEU A 272 12.37 2.35 -1.35
N TRP A 273 12.83 3.33 -2.13
CA TRP A 273 13.83 3.09 -3.17
C TRP A 273 15.17 2.61 -2.63
N ARG A 274 15.56 2.97 -1.40
CA ARG A 274 16.74 2.40 -0.73
C ARG A 274 16.54 0.94 -0.32
N SER A 275 15.31 0.51 -0.03
CA SER A 275 15.01 -0.90 0.30
C SER A 275 14.95 -1.82 -0.93
N LEU A 276 14.63 -1.28 -2.11
CA LEU A 276 14.42 -2.05 -3.33
C LEU A 276 15.75 -2.53 -3.96
N PRO A 277 15.80 -3.77 -4.48
CA PRO A 277 16.90 -4.26 -5.32
C PRO A 277 16.74 -3.86 -6.79
N ASP A 278 15.58 -3.31 -7.18
CA ASP A 278 15.24 -2.92 -8.54
C ASP A 278 16.16 -1.76 -9.03
N ALA A 279 16.47 -1.75 -10.34
CA ALA A 279 17.19 -0.64 -10.98
C ALA A 279 16.42 0.68 -10.86
N TYR A 280 17.05 1.83 -11.03
CA TYR A 280 16.32 3.11 -11.02
C TYR A 280 15.46 3.29 -12.26
N LEU A 281 14.35 4.01 -12.13
CA LEU A 281 13.47 4.39 -13.24
C LEU A 281 14.19 5.38 -14.14
N THR A 282 14.00 5.23 -15.45
CA THR A 282 14.55 6.16 -16.44
C THR A 282 13.54 7.23 -16.83
N TYR A 283 14.03 8.36 -17.34
CA TYR A 283 13.16 9.38 -17.92
C TYR A 283 12.32 8.81 -19.08
N GLN A 284 12.91 7.95 -19.90
CA GLN A 284 12.21 7.29 -21.01
C GLN A 284 11.02 6.45 -20.52
N GLU A 285 11.18 5.65 -19.46
CA GLU A 285 10.07 4.88 -18.89
C GLU A 285 8.94 5.78 -18.37
N MET A 286 9.29 6.92 -17.76
CA MET A 286 8.31 7.92 -17.32
C MET A 286 7.61 8.57 -18.53
N GLN A 287 8.37 8.95 -19.55
CA GLN A 287 7.86 9.56 -20.77
C GLN A 287 6.91 8.62 -21.51
N GLU A 288 7.31 7.39 -21.79
CA GLU A 288 6.48 6.41 -22.49
C GLU A 288 5.16 6.13 -21.76
N THR A 289 5.16 6.19 -20.41
CA THR A 289 3.98 5.92 -19.59
C THR A 289 3.06 7.15 -19.47
N PHE A 290 3.62 8.35 -19.31
CA PHE A 290 2.88 9.54 -18.92
C PHE A 290 2.82 10.66 -19.95
N GLN A 291 3.52 10.57 -21.10
CA GLN A 291 3.55 11.66 -22.10
C GLN A 291 2.19 12.01 -22.70
N ILE A 292 1.23 11.07 -22.66
CA ILE A 292 -0.13 11.31 -23.17
C ILE A 292 -0.92 12.15 -22.15
N GLN A 293 -0.57 12.06 -20.87
CA GLN A 293 -1.37 12.60 -19.77
C GLN A 293 -0.73 13.78 -19.04
N LEU A 294 0.59 13.92 -19.10
CA LEU A 294 1.35 15.03 -18.53
C LEU A 294 1.93 15.90 -19.63
N GLN A 295 1.90 17.21 -19.42
CA GLN A 295 2.68 18.13 -20.25
C GLN A 295 4.18 17.87 -20.08
N ALA A 296 4.98 18.21 -21.08
CA ALA A 296 6.43 17.99 -21.04
C ALA A 296 7.09 18.62 -19.78
N SER A 297 6.65 19.81 -19.38
CA SER A 297 7.15 20.48 -18.17
C SER A 297 6.70 19.81 -16.87
N GLU A 298 5.51 19.18 -16.85
CA GLU A 298 5.06 18.38 -15.70
C GLU A 298 5.83 17.08 -15.60
N LEU A 299 6.14 16.44 -16.72
CA LEU A 299 6.97 15.24 -16.81
C LEU A 299 8.42 15.51 -16.40
N GLU A 300 8.95 16.70 -16.70
CA GLU A 300 10.27 17.12 -16.24
C GLU A 300 10.30 17.32 -14.71
N LYS A 301 9.29 18.00 -14.14
CA LYS A 301 9.11 18.10 -12.68
C LYS A 301 8.90 16.73 -12.03
N PHE A 302 8.14 15.87 -12.72
CA PHE A 302 8.18 14.41 -12.72
C PHE A 302 9.49 13.81 -12.21
N PHE A 303 10.38 13.82 -13.17
CA PHE A 303 11.68 13.19 -13.13
C PHE A 303 12.64 13.89 -12.18
N TYR A 304 12.65 15.22 -12.15
CA TYR A 304 13.49 15.98 -11.23
C TYR A 304 13.22 15.59 -9.76
N PHE A 305 11.95 15.51 -9.38
CA PHE A 305 11.57 15.02 -8.05
C PHE A 305 12.06 13.60 -7.78
N TYR A 306 11.94 12.72 -8.78
CA TYR A 306 12.46 11.35 -8.63
C TYR A 306 13.98 11.35 -8.41
N GLN A 307 14.74 12.16 -9.16
CA GLN A 307 16.18 12.30 -8.99
C GLN A 307 16.57 12.81 -7.59
N GLU A 308 15.85 13.81 -7.07
CA GLU A 308 16.05 14.32 -5.70
C GLU A 308 15.78 13.25 -4.63
N VAL A 309 14.77 12.41 -4.87
CA VAL A 309 14.42 11.32 -3.96
C VAL A 309 15.53 10.27 -3.92
N ILE A 310 16.02 9.81 -5.08
CA ILE A 310 17.05 8.77 -5.15
C ILE A 310 18.47 9.31 -4.88
N GLN A 311 18.66 10.63 -4.90
CA GLN A 311 19.95 11.31 -4.77
C GLN A 311 20.98 10.84 -5.82
N GLU A 312 20.51 10.50 -7.01
CA GLU A 312 21.34 10.08 -8.13
C GLU A 312 21.03 10.92 -9.38
N ASN A 313 22.07 11.56 -9.91
CA ASN A 313 21.99 12.40 -11.12
C ASN A 313 22.31 11.58 -12.38
N SER A 314 21.67 10.42 -12.54
CA SER A 314 21.87 9.63 -13.75
C SER A 314 20.71 9.79 -14.72
N LEU A 315 20.98 10.44 -15.86
CA LEU A 315 20.08 10.46 -17.02
C LEU A 315 20.00 9.07 -17.70
N VAL A 316 20.94 8.18 -17.39
CA VAL A 316 21.05 6.83 -17.96
C VAL A 316 20.63 5.80 -16.92
N MET A 317 20.12 4.66 -17.37
CA MET A 317 19.78 3.55 -16.49
C MET A 317 21.04 3.05 -15.74
N THR A 318 21.22 3.48 -14.50
CA THR A 318 22.32 3.00 -13.65
C THR A 318 21.89 1.75 -12.91
N PRO A 319 22.67 0.66 -12.98
CA PRO A 319 22.47 -0.45 -12.08
C PRO A 319 22.69 0.04 -10.65
N ARG A 320 21.99 -0.59 -9.70
CA ARG A 320 22.16 -0.31 -8.27
C ARG A 320 23.61 -0.57 -7.85
N SER A 321 24.09 0.19 -6.87
CA SER A 321 25.40 -0.07 -6.31
C SER A 321 25.47 -1.50 -5.75
N LEU A 322 26.65 -2.12 -5.79
CA LEU A 322 26.85 -3.44 -5.20
C LEU A 322 26.44 -3.46 -3.71
N LEU A 323 26.66 -2.36 -3.00
CA LEU A 323 26.25 -2.23 -1.59
C LEU A 323 24.73 -2.27 -1.42
N ASP A 324 23.96 -1.60 -2.29
CA ASP A 324 22.49 -1.64 -2.24
C ASP A 324 21.95 -3.04 -2.58
N LEU A 325 22.55 -3.71 -3.57
CA LEU A 325 22.21 -5.09 -3.91
C LEU A 325 22.52 -6.04 -2.75
N CYS A 326 23.66 -5.86 -2.08
CA CYS A 326 24.01 -6.61 -0.88
C CYS A 326 23.03 -6.33 0.26
N ARG A 327 22.59 -5.08 0.46
CA ARG A 327 21.59 -4.71 1.48
C ARG A 327 20.31 -5.53 1.29
N GLY A 328 19.73 -5.48 0.08
CA GLY A 328 18.50 -6.20 -0.24
C GLY A 328 18.65 -7.72 -0.12
N THR A 329 19.80 -8.25 -0.55
CA THR A 329 20.09 -9.69 -0.44
C THR A 329 20.20 -10.14 1.01
N ILE A 330 20.96 -9.43 1.85
CA ILE A 330 21.13 -9.78 3.28
C ILE A 330 19.79 -9.72 4.01
N ARG A 331 19.03 -8.63 3.84
CA ARG A 331 17.72 -8.47 4.49
C ARG A 331 16.73 -9.55 4.04
N LYS A 332 16.73 -9.93 2.76
CA LYS A 332 15.92 -11.05 2.21
C LYS A 332 16.30 -12.38 2.83
N GLU A 333 17.59 -12.67 2.98
CA GLU A 333 18.07 -13.92 3.57
C GLU A 333 17.69 -14.02 5.05
N LEU A 334 17.79 -12.92 5.80
CA LEU A 334 17.33 -12.85 7.19
C LEU A 334 15.81 -13.11 7.28
N ASP A 335 15.02 -12.45 6.44
CA ASP A 335 13.57 -12.64 6.40
C ASP A 335 13.17 -14.08 6.01
N THR A 336 13.91 -14.69 5.09
CA THR A 336 13.69 -16.09 4.66
C THR A 336 13.98 -17.09 5.78
N LYS A 337 15.02 -16.81 6.58
CA LYS A 337 15.41 -17.64 7.74
C LYS A 337 14.58 -17.36 9.00
N LYS A 338 13.51 -16.56 8.90
CA LYS A 338 12.69 -16.12 10.04
C LYS A 338 13.53 -15.43 11.13
N LEU A 339 14.57 -14.71 10.71
CA LEU A 339 15.36 -13.83 11.55
C LEU A 339 14.82 -12.42 11.32
N TYR A 340 13.92 -11.99 12.20
CA TYR A 340 13.13 -10.77 12.01
C TYR A 340 13.94 -9.51 12.28
N LEU A 341 13.71 -8.50 11.43
CA LEU A 341 14.30 -7.18 11.55
C LEU A 341 13.63 -6.39 12.69
N PRO A 342 14.33 -5.45 13.35
CA PRO A 342 15.76 -5.16 13.20
C PRO A 342 16.67 -6.11 14.00
N ASN A 343 16.11 -6.90 14.92
CA ASN A 343 16.86 -7.72 15.90
C ASN A 343 17.86 -8.68 15.23
N ALA A 344 17.51 -9.25 14.08
CA ALA A 344 18.38 -10.12 13.33
C ALA A 344 19.69 -9.47 12.87
N ILE A 345 19.65 -8.18 12.50
CA ILE A 345 20.84 -7.42 12.11
C ILE A 345 21.74 -7.17 13.32
N GLU A 346 21.17 -7.03 14.51
CA GLU A 346 21.96 -6.80 15.73
C GLU A 346 22.84 -8.00 16.11
N VAL A 347 22.42 -9.20 15.74
CA VAL A 347 23.20 -10.43 15.99
C VAL A 347 24.33 -10.62 14.97
N LEU A 348 24.29 -9.91 13.84
CA LEU A 348 25.36 -9.99 12.84
C LEU A 348 26.67 -9.40 13.38
N LYS A 349 27.77 -10.15 13.20
CA LYS A 349 29.13 -9.73 13.52
C LYS A 349 29.69 -8.78 12.45
N VAL A 350 28.99 -7.68 12.20
CA VAL A 350 29.39 -6.62 11.24
C VAL A 350 29.54 -5.28 11.95
N PRO A 351 30.35 -4.34 11.42
CA PRO A 351 30.55 -3.03 12.04
C PRO A 351 29.24 -2.26 12.24
N ARG A 352 29.18 -1.41 13.27
CA ARG A 352 27.98 -0.59 13.61
C ARG A 352 27.44 0.21 12.42
N ARG A 353 28.33 0.80 11.61
CA ARG A 353 27.96 1.52 10.39
C ARG A 353 27.23 0.63 9.38
N MET A 354 27.66 -0.63 9.24
CA MET A 354 27.00 -1.60 8.36
C MET A 354 25.63 -2.01 8.92
N LYS A 355 25.50 -2.16 10.24
CA LYS A 355 24.19 -2.41 10.87
C LYS A 355 23.20 -1.29 10.60
N ARG A 356 23.61 -0.02 10.79
CA ARG A 356 22.79 1.17 10.48
C ARG A 356 22.37 1.20 9.00
N PHE A 357 23.31 0.94 8.10
CA PHE A 357 23.06 0.82 6.66
C PHE A 357 22.06 -0.29 6.31
N LEU A 358 22.18 -1.47 6.94
CA LEU A 358 21.28 -2.60 6.73
C LEU A 358 19.89 -2.36 7.32
N ASN A 359 19.80 -1.69 8.48
CA ASN A 359 18.54 -1.31 9.11
C ASN A 359 17.86 -0.10 8.47
N LEU A 360 18.52 0.56 7.50
CA LEU A 360 18.12 1.83 6.93
C LEU A 360 18.07 2.98 7.97
N SER A 361 18.60 2.80 9.18
CA SER A 361 18.46 3.70 10.34
C SER A 361 18.89 5.14 10.07
N ASP A 362 19.95 5.33 9.27
CA ASP A 362 20.46 6.66 8.90
C ASP A 362 19.39 7.52 8.19
N LEU A 363 18.49 6.86 7.47
CA LEU A 363 17.40 7.51 6.77
C LEU A 363 16.19 7.75 7.67
N TYR A 364 15.96 6.91 8.68
CA TYR A 364 14.91 7.14 9.66
C TYR A 364 15.21 8.36 10.51
N GLU A 365 16.44 8.49 10.98
CA GLU A 365 16.86 9.65 11.76
C GLU A 365 16.69 10.93 10.94
N SER A 366 17.11 10.92 9.66
CA SER A 366 16.87 12.04 8.74
C SER A 366 15.39 12.28 8.45
N PHE A 367 14.57 11.24 8.34
CA PHE A 367 13.12 11.34 8.13
C PHE A 367 12.46 12.05 9.32
N CYS A 368 12.75 11.62 10.54
CA CYS A 368 12.20 12.22 11.75
C CYS A 368 12.61 13.69 11.91
N LEU A 369 13.85 14.04 11.55
CA LEU A 369 14.32 15.43 11.61
C LEU A 369 13.62 16.31 10.57
N SER A 370 13.45 15.83 9.34
CA SER A 370 12.82 16.62 8.26
C SER A 370 11.34 16.94 8.49
N VAL A 371 10.63 16.11 9.27
CA VAL A 371 9.22 16.37 9.62
C VAL A 371 9.11 17.46 10.68
N ASN A 372 10.04 17.49 11.63
CA ASN A 372 10.01 18.47 12.72
C ASN A 372 10.38 19.87 12.24
N GLU A 373 11.26 20.01 11.24
CA GLU A 373 11.66 21.33 10.70
C GLU A 373 10.51 22.01 9.92
N SER A 374 9.61 21.26 9.28
CA SER A 374 8.48 21.85 8.53
C SER A 374 7.37 22.44 9.43
N ASP A 375 7.28 21.99 10.68
CA ASP A 375 6.29 22.49 11.64
C ASP A 375 6.71 23.84 12.25
N ASP A 376 8.01 24.15 12.26
CA ASP A 376 8.56 25.41 12.80
C ASP A 376 8.56 26.54 11.76
N GLU A 377 8.82 26.26 10.47
CA GLU A 377 8.83 27.29 9.42
C GLU A 377 7.43 27.77 9.02
N SER A 378 6.39 26.96 9.23
CA SER A 378 5.00 27.34 8.92
C SER A 378 4.35 28.25 9.98
N GLN A 379 5.08 28.61 11.05
CA GLN A 379 4.64 29.57 12.06
C GLN A 379 5.29 30.95 11.94
N SER A 380 6.29 31.17 11.08
CA SER A 380 7.01 32.45 10.99
C SER A 380 6.65 33.36 9.80
N GLU A 381 5.76 32.95 8.89
CA GLU A 381 5.36 33.76 7.71
C GLU A 381 3.99 34.45 7.84
N ALA A 382 3.33 34.39 9.00
CA ALA A 382 1.98 34.94 9.18
C ALA A 382 1.91 36.39 9.73
N ASP A 383 3.03 37.05 10.03
CA ASP A 383 3.02 38.32 10.79
C ASP A 383 3.54 39.59 10.08
N ASP A 384 3.99 39.52 8.81
CA ASP A 384 4.70 40.68 8.19
C ASP A 384 3.99 41.40 7.02
N ASP A 385 2.73 41.10 6.68
CA ASP A 385 2.10 41.67 5.46
C ASP A 385 0.77 42.44 5.66
N LEU A 386 0.68 43.22 6.75
CA LEU A 386 -0.39 44.21 6.94
C LEU A 386 0.17 45.58 7.35
N ASN A 387 1.01 46.18 6.51
CA ASN A 387 1.30 47.62 6.61
C ASN A 387 1.74 48.26 5.29
N VAL A 388 0.85 48.27 4.29
CA VAL A 388 0.95 49.26 3.20
C VAL A 388 -0.18 50.27 3.34
N LYS A 389 0.22 51.44 3.86
CA LYS A 389 -0.59 52.65 3.97
C LYS A 389 -1.01 53.12 2.58
N VAL A 390 -2.31 53.36 2.42
CA VAL A 390 -2.86 54.26 1.42
C VAL A 390 -2.48 55.69 1.82
N PHE A 391 -1.71 56.38 0.98
CA PHE A 391 -1.66 57.84 0.99
C PHE A 391 -1.63 58.38 -0.44
N VAL A 392 -2.67 59.16 -0.72
CA VAL A 392 -2.97 60.08 -1.84
C VAL A 392 -3.35 59.45 -3.17
#